data_AF-A0A2K1NAJ5-F1
#
_entry.id   AF-A0A2K1NAJ5-F1
#
_cell.length_a   1.000
_cell.length_b   1.000
_cell.length_c   1.000
_cell.angle_alpha   90.00
_cell.angle_beta   90.00
_cell.angle_gamma   90.00
#
_symmetry.space_group_name_H-M   'P 1'
#
loop_
_entity.id
_entity.type
_entity.pdbx_description
1 polymer ?
#
loop_
_entity_poly.entity_id
_entity_poly.type
_entity_poly.pdbx_seq_one_letter_code
_entity_poly.pdbx_strand_id
1 'polypeptide(L)'
;MEWVSTQPALFKKVCESIARAEFEYKRYIQSGDLSDKLIEASIDLAKIDGIYRGGGVRGTLGKYENGDIEDLKKLVEVIPKEEFAKANRYLLNPTFGEASSLVGGADCDIIMDDTLIDIKTTKYLKLDIRYWRQLVGYCALADLAKEEMDYFPRIKQVGVYYSRHGRLWTTDASQIYENSGYENFKKWFKKAPKEIWKREREEILQQLIDRRNPGHS
;
A
#
# COMPACT_ATOMS: atom_id res chain seq x y z
N MET A 1 -10.93 -14.73 -15.14
CA MET A 1 -11.31 -13.33 -15.45
C MET A 1 -12.48 -13.33 -16.44
N GLU A 2 -13.72 -13.45 -15.95
CA GLU A 2 -14.95 -13.49 -16.80
C GLU A 2 -15.29 -12.15 -17.48
N TRP A 3 -14.59 -11.06 -17.15
CA TRP A 3 -14.88 -9.72 -17.66
C TRP A 3 -14.27 -9.45 -19.04
N VAL A 4 -13.25 -10.22 -19.43
CA VAL A 4 -12.53 -10.03 -20.70
C VAL A 4 -13.42 -10.38 -21.89
N SER A 5 -14.30 -11.37 -21.75
CA SER A 5 -15.26 -11.76 -22.79
C SER A 5 -16.48 -10.83 -22.87
N THR A 6 -16.81 -10.13 -21.78
CA THR A 6 -18.02 -9.30 -21.69
C THR A 6 -17.77 -7.82 -21.99
N GLN A 7 -16.51 -7.33 -21.93
CA GLN A 7 -16.17 -5.93 -22.26
C GLN A 7 -14.85 -5.78 -23.06
N PRO A 8 -14.80 -6.21 -24.33
CA PRO A 8 -13.58 -6.19 -25.14
C PRO A 8 -12.96 -4.79 -25.32
N ALA A 9 -13.80 -3.75 -25.42
CA ALA A 9 -13.35 -2.36 -25.56
C ALA A 9 -12.64 -1.85 -24.29
N LEU A 10 -13.14 -2.23 -23.11
CA LEU A 10 -12.49 -1.90 -21.85
C LEU A 10 -11.16 -2.62 -21.73
N PHE A 11 -11.13 -3.92 -22.03
CA PHE A 11 -9.91 -4.72 -21.97
C PHE A 11 -8.81 -4.11 -22.86
N LYS A 12 -9.16 -3.76 -24.11
CA LYS A 12 -8.25 -3.06 -25.02
C LYS A 12 -7.71 -1.77 -24.41
N LYS A 13 -8.59 -0.95 -23.83
CA LYS A 13 -8.21 0.32 -23.19
C LYS A 13 -7.30 0.14 -21.97
N VAL A 14 -7.50 -0.92 -21.18
CA VAL A 14 -6.60 -1.29 -20.08
C VAL A 14 -5.22 -1.65 -20.62
N CYS A 15 -5.14 -2.51 -21.65
CA CYS A 15 -3.87 -2.87 -22.27
C CYS A 15 -3.13 -1.65 -22.84
N GLU A 16 -3.84 -0.77 -23.54
CA GLU A 16 -3.28 0.50 -24.07
C GLU A 16 -2.76 1.40 -22.95
N SER A 17 -3.48 1.49 -21.83
CA SER A 17 -3.09 2.31 -20.68
C SER A 17 -1.84 1.76 -19.98
N ILE A 18 -1.74 0.44 -19.83
CA ILE A 18 -0.54 -0.23 -19.28
C ILE A 18 0.66 -0.01 -20.20
N ALA A 19 0.51 -0.24 -21.50
CA ALA A 19 1.59 -0.03 -22.47
C ALA A 19 2.08 1.43 -22.48
N ARG A 20 1.16 2.39 -22.35
CA ARG A 20 1.50 3.81 -22.20
C ARG A 20 2.25 4.08 -20.90
N ALA A 21 1.83 3.50 -19.78
CA ALA A 21 2.51 3.66 -18.50
C ALA A 21 3.94 3.11 -18.54
N GLU A 22 4.16 1.95 -19.15
CA GLU A 22 5.51 1.40 -19.35
C GLU A 22 6.39 2.32 -20.21
N PHE A 23 5.81 2.90 -21.27
CA PHE A 23 6.53 3.84 -22.14
C PHE A 23 6.94 5.12 -21.39
N GLU A 24 6.01 5.77 -20.70
CA GLU A 24 6.32 7.02 -19.97
C GLU A 24 7.24 6.76 -18.76
N TYR A 25 7.13 5.59 -18.10
CA TYR A 25 8.08 5.18 -17.06
C TYR A 25 9.50 5.05 -17.61
N LYS A 26 9.69 4.39 -18.76
CA LYS A 26 11.01 4.27 -19.39
C LYS A 26 11.60 5.65 -19.72
N ARG A 27 10.78 6.59 -20.19
CA ARG A 27 11.22 7.97 -20.44
C ARG A 27 11.65 8.67 -19.15
N TYR A 28 10.88 8.53 -18.07
CA TYR A 28 11.23 9.09 -16.77
C TYR A 28 12.56 8.55 -16.24
N ILE A 29 12.79 7.24 -16.32
CA ILE A 29 14.06 6.64 -15.89
C ILE A 29 15.25 7.19 -16.69
N GLN A 30 15.04 7.54 -17.97
CA GLN A 30 16.10 8.08 -18.82
C GLN A 30 16.35 9.58 -18.62
N SER A 31 15.30 10.39 -18.47
CA SER A 31 15.43 11.86 -18.39
C SER A 31 15.40 12.42 -16.97
N GLY A 32 14.79 11.72 -16.02
CA GLY A 32 14.48 12.23 -14.69
C GLY A 32 13.29 13.21 -14.66
N ASP A 33 12.65 13.47 -15.80
CA ASP A 33 11.60 14.48 -15.90
C ASP A 33 10.21 13.93 -15.55
N LEU A 34 9.64 14.46 -14.47
CA LEU A 34 8.25 14.19 -14.09
C LEU A 34 7.28 14.92 -15.04
N SER A 35 6.96 14.27 -16.17
CA SER A 35 6.02 14.82 -17.16
C SER A 35 4.55 14.60 -16.78
N ASP A 36 3.67 15.47 -17.27
CA ASP A 36 2.20 15.32 -17.11
C ASP A 36 1.72 13.96 -17.64
N LYS A 37 2.30 13.47 -18.73
CA LYS A 37 1.97 12.16 -19.30
C LYS A 37 2.30 10.99 -18.37
N LEU A 38 3.39 11.09 -17.61
CA LEU A 38 3.73 10.09 -16.59
C LEU A 38 2.68 10.10 -15.47
N ILE A 39 2.29 11.28 -15.01
CA ILE A 39 1.29 11.46 -13.96
C ILE A 39 -0.08 10.93 -14.41
N GLU A 40 -0.52 11.29 -15.62
CA GLU A 40 -1.73 10.76 -16.24
C GLU A 40 -1.72 9.23 -16.32
N ALA A 41 -0.57 8.64 -16.70
CA ALA A 41 -0.42 7.19 -16.74
C ALA A 41 -0.50 6.57 -15.35
N SER A 42 0.08 7.19 -14.31
CA SER A 42 -0.08 6.76 -12.92
C SER A 42 -1.53 6.83 -12.44
N ILE A 43 -2.29 7.87 -12.81
CA ILE A 43 -3.72 7.99 -12.51
C ILE A 43 -4.51 6.83 -13.16
N ASP A 44 -4.22 6.49 -14.41
CA ASP A 44 -4.85 5.37 -15.08
C ASP A 44 -4.50 4.03 -14.42
N LEU A 45 -3.24 3.82 -14.01
CA LEU A 45 -2.86 2.62 -13.24
C LEU A 45 -3.64 2.51 -11.93
N ALA A 46 -3.82 3.61 -11.19
CA ALA A 46 -4.61 3.61 -9.96
C ALA A 46 -6.09 3.25 -10.21
N LYS A 47 -6.66 3.72 -11.33
CA LYS A 47 -8.02 3.33 -11.75
C LYS A 47 -8.10 1.85 -12.14
N ILE A 48 -7.07 1.32 -12.82
CA ILE A 48 -6.98 -0.10 -13.21
C ILE A 48 -6.88 -1.00 -11.98
N ASP A 49 -6.09 -0.62 -10.98
CA ASP A 49 -6.02 -1.34 -9.71
C ASP A 49 -7.41 -1.45 -9.04
N GLY A 50 -8.17 -0.36 -9.05
CA GLY A 50 -9.56 -0.37 -8.59
C GLY A 50 -10.49 -1.32 -9.37
N ILE A 51 -10.31 -1.42 -10.69
CA ILE A 51 -11.04 -2.38 -11.54
C ILE A 51 -10.65 -3.82 -11.15
N TYR A 52 -9.35 -4.08 -10.98
CA TYR A 52 -8.83 -5.40 -10.63
C TYR A 52 -9.28 -5.87 -9.25
N ARG A 53 -9.22 -5.00 -8.23
CA ARG A 53 -9.55 -5.33 -6.84
C ARG A 53 -11.05 -5.31 -6.54
N GLY A 54 -11.81 -4.44 -7.21
CA GLY A 54 -13.22 -4.18 -6.88
C GLY A 54 -14.23 -4.62 -7.94
N GLY A 55 -13.79 -5.08 -9.13
CA GLY A 55 -14.67 -5.43 -10.25
C GLY A 55 -15.47 -4.25 -10.83
N GLY A 56 -15.28 -3.04 -10.30
CA GLY A 56 -16.02 -1.85 -10.69
C GLY A 56 -15.40 -1.15 -11.88
N VAL A 57 -16.01 -1.30 -13.06
CA VAL A 57 -15.63 -0.53 -14.24
C VAL A 57 -16.13 0.90 -14.11
N ARG A 58 -15.24 1.84 -13.80
CA ARG A 58 -15.53 3.28 -13.92
C ARG A 58 -15.00 3.75 -15.27
N GLY A 59 -15.89 4.21 -16.15
CA GLY A 59 -15.60 4.65 -17.53
C GLY A 59 -14.79 5.95 -17.66
N THR A 60 -13.78 6.14 -16.79
CA THR A 60 -12.98 7.36 -16.64
C THR A 60 -11.49 7.14 -16.93
N LEU A 61 -11.09 5.93 -17.38
CA LEU A 61 -9.75 5.72 -17.94
C LEU A 61 -9.51 6.71 -19.08
N GLY A 62 -8.32 7.30 -19.15
CA GLY A 62 -7.99 8.32 -20.15
C GLY A 62 -8.63 9.69 -19.92
N LYS A 63 -9.30 9.92 -18.78
CA LYS A 63 -9.86 11.23 -18.39
C LYS A 63 -9.17 11.73 -17.13
N TYR A 64 -8.70 12.98 -17.16
CA TYR A 64 -7.93 13.57 -16.06
C TYR A 64 -8.45 14.97 -15.75
N GLU A 65 -8.32 15.35 -14.49
CA GLU A 65 -8.56 16.72 -14.04
C GLU A 65 -7.21 17.40 -13.84
N ASN A 66 -7.05 18.63 -14.33
CA ASN A 66 -5.80 19.38 -14.17
C ASN A 66 -5.42 19.56 -12.69
N GLY A 67 -6.42 19.63 -11.80
CA GLY A 67 -6.21 19.68 -10.35
C GLY A 67 -5.51 18.43 -9.81
N ASP A 68 -5.91 17.24 -10.26
CA ASP A 68 -5.27 15.98 -9.84
C ASP A 68 -3.81 15.91 -10.30
N ILE A 69 -3.53 16.37 -11.53
CA ILE A 69 -2.17 16.39 -12.08
C ILE A 69 -1.29 17.33 -11.24
N GLU A 70 -1.79 18.53 -10.95
CA GLU A 70 -1.07 19.53 -10.17
C GLU A 70 -0.86 19.09 -8.72
N ASP A 71 -1.86 18.46 -8.10
CA ASP A 71 -1.73 17.91 -6.75
C ASP A 71 -0.69 16.80 -6.70
N LEU A 72 -0.67 15.89 -7.68
CA LEU A 72 0.32 14.81 -7.75
C LEU A 72 1.75 15.36 -7.96
N LYS A 73 1.94 16.41 -8.77
CA LYS A 73 3.24 17.10 -8.88
C LYS A 73 3.73 17.58 -7.52
N LYS A 74 2.88 18.30 -6.80
CA LYS A 74 3.21 18.81 -5.46
C LYS A 74 3.55 17.70 -4.47
N LEU A 75 2.87 16.55 -4.52
CA LEU A 75 3.20 15.40 -3.68
C LEU A 75 4.60 14.84 -3.98
N VAL A 76 5.03 14.85 -5.25
CA VAL A 76 6.37 14.39 -5.63
C VAL A 76 7.43 15.43 -5.26
N GLU A 77 7.14 16.72 -5.41
CA GLU A 77 8.05 17.82 -5.07
C GLU A 77 8.45 17.83 -3.60
N VAL A 78 7.54 17.47 -2.69
CA VAL A 78 7.80 17.48 -1.24
C VAL A 78 8.51 16.21 -0.75
N ILE A 79 8.83 15.25 -1.62
CA ILE A 79 9.56 14.03 -1.21
C ILE A 79 10.93 14.45 -0.65
N PRO A 80 11.29 14.03 0.59
CA PRO A 80 12.60 14.30 1.17
C PRO A 80 13.65 13.40 0.50
N LYS A 81 14.09 13.79 -0.70
CA LYS A 81 14.98 12.99 -1.57
C LYS A 81 16.24 12.52 -0.85
N GLU A 82 16.80 13.36 0.02
CA GLU A 82 17.99 13.05 0.82
C GLU A 82 17.76 11.90 1.80
N GLU A 83 16.56 11.77 2.37
CA GLU A 83 16.22 10.64 3.25
C GLU A 83 16.04 9.35 2.44
N PHE A 84 15.35 9.46 1.30
CA PHE A 84 15.10 8.33 0.41
C PHE A 84 16.31 7.92 -0.44
N ALA A 85 17.38 8.71 -0.54
CA ALA A 85 18.58 8.38 -1.31
C ALA A 85 19.67 7.71 -0.46
N LYS A 86 19.49 7.58 0.85
CA LYS A 86 20.50 7.01 1.77
C LYS A 86 20.61 5.49 1.70
N ALA A 87 19.58 4.81 1.20
CA ALA A 87 19.55 3.36 1.19
C ALA A 87 20.26 2.78 -0.04
N ASN A 88 20.89 1.62 0.14
CA ASN A 88 21.58 0.92 -0.94
C ASN A 88 20.63 0.00 -1.71
N ARG A 89 19.60 -0.52 -1.03
CA ARG A 89 18.62 -1.44 -1.58
C ARG A 89 17.21 -0.93 -1.34
N TYR A 90 16.39 -1.02 -2.39
CA TYR A 90 14.96 -0.71 -2.35
C TYR A 90 14.18 -1.94 -2.76
N LEU A 91 13.20 -2.33 -1.94
CA LEU A 91 12.14 -3.24 -2.33
C LEU A 91 10.87 -2.41 -2.44
N LEU A 92 10.27 -2.38 -3.63
CA LEU A 92 9.04 -1.63 -3.90
C LEU A 92 7.87 -2.59 -3.97
N ASN A 93 6.82 -2.33 -3.18
CA ASN A 93 5.68 -3.22 -3.00
C ASN A 93 6.05 -4.70 -2.69
N PRO A 94 7.06 -5.00 -1.85
CA PRO A 94 7.38 -6.39 -1.53
C PRO A 94 6.17 -7.06 -0.86
N THR A 95 5.86 -8.26 -1.34
CA THR A 95 5.06 -9.21 -0.58
C THR A 95 5.94 -9.84 0.50
N PHE A 96 5.29 -10.39 1.53
CA PHE A 96 5.93 -11.17 2.59
C PHE A 96 5.94 -12.66 2.26
N GLY A 97 6.10 -13.02 0.98
CA GLY A 97 5.99 -14.41 0.51
C GLY A 97 4.62 -15.02 0.86
N GLU A 98 4.62 -16.29 1.28
CA GLU A 98 3.40 -17.01 1.69
C GLU A 98 2.73 -16.38 2.92
N ALA A 99 3.49 -15.70 3.79
CA ALA A 99 2.94 -15.03 4.97
C ALA A 99 1.91 -13.94 4.59
N SER A 100 2.06 -13.30 3.42
CA SER A 100 1.10 -12.32 2.89
C SER A 100 -0.32 -12.90 2.82
N SER A 101 -0.44 -14.19 2.51
CA SER A 101 -1.72 -14.87 2.36
C SER A 101 -2.47 -15.03 3.69
N LEU A 102 -1.79 -14.94 4.84
CA LEU A 102 -2.41 -15.05 6.17
C LEU A 102 -3.44 -13.94 6.42
N VAL A 103 -3.25 -12.77 5.80
CA VAL A 103 -4.12 -11.60 5.94
C VAL A 103 -4.88 -11.26 4.66
N GLY A 104 -4.98 -12.21 3.73
CA GLY A 104 -5.71 -12.02 2.47
C GLY A 104 -4.92 -11.33 1.37
N GLY A 105 -3.59 -11.28 1.48
CA GLY A 105 -2.69 -10.62 0.53
C GLY A 105 -2.28 -9.24 1.04
N ALA A 106 -1.13 -9.20 1.72
CA ALA A 106 -0.49 -7.96 2.14
C ALA A 106 0.84 -7.74 1.43
N ASP A 107 1.03 -6.50 1.00
CA ASP A 107 2.24 -5.89 0.52
C ASP A 107 2.59 -4.69 1.41
N CYS A 108 3.87 -4.40 1.56
CA CYS A 108 4.36 -3.17 2.17
C CYS A 108 4.76 -2.21 1.05
N ASP A 109 4.57 -0.89 1.21
CA ASP A 109 4.89 0.05 0.14
C ASP A 109 6.39 0.05 -0.22
N ILE A 110 7.27 0.20 0.78
CA ILE A 110 8.72 0.31 0.55
C ILE A 110 9.48 -0.36 1.70
N ILE A 111 10.52 -1.13 1.37
CA ILE A 111 11.60 -1.46 2.30
C ILE A 111 12.90 -0.86 1.78
N MET A 112 13.53 0.01 2.57
CA MET A 112 14.81 0.66 2.29
C MET A 112 15.88 0.05 3.20
N ASP A 113 16.77 -0.76 2.64
CA ASP A 113 17.70 -1.62 3.38
C ASP A 113 16.98 -2.51 4.43
N ASP A 114 16.97 -2.10 5.70
CA ASP A 114 16.29 -2.76 6.83
C ASP A 114 15.17 -1.89 7.47
N THR A 115 14.76 -0.82 6.78
CA THR A 115 13.69 0.09 7.20
C THR A 115 12.41 -0.20 6.42
N LEU A 116 11.35 -0.61 7.11
CA LEU A 116 10.03 -0.86 6.54
C LEU A 116 9.18 0.41 6.58
N ILE A 117 8.65 0.85 5.44
CA ILE A 117 7.92 2.10 5.30
C ILE A 117 6.55 1.86 4.67
N ASP A 118 5.53 2.43 5.30
CA ASP A 118 4.16 2.53 4.79
C ASP A 118 3.86 3.99 4.43
N ILE A 119 3.24 4.23 3.27
CA ILE A 119 2.95 5.55 2.74
C ILE A 119 1.51 5.93 3.09
N LYS A 120 1.34 7.09 3.71
CA LYS A 120 0.03 7.61 4.11
C LYS A 120 -0.22 9.00 3.54
N THR A 121 -1.22 9.07 2.66
CA THR A 121 -1.73 10.33 2.08
C THR A 121 -2.88 10.85 2.94
N THR A 122 -2.57 11.59 4.01
CA THR A 122 -3.57 12.04 5.01
C THR A 122 -3.55 13.55 5.20
N LYS A 123 -4.68 14.13 5.61
CA LYS A 123 -4.78 15.57 5.92
C LYS A 123 -3.97 15.98 7.16
N TYR A 124 -3.85 15.08 8.13
CA TYR A 124 -3.25 15.36 9.43
C TYR A 124 -1.96 14.58 9.58
N LEU A 125 -0.89 15.29 9.93
CA LEU A 125 0.41 14.73 10.29
C LEU A 125 0.35 14.17 11.72
N LYS A 126 -0.23 12.97 11.86
CA LYS A 126 -0.34 12.27 13.14
C LYS A 126 -0.13 10.78 12.97
N LEU A 127 0.55 10.16 13.93
CA LEU A 127 0.62 8.71 14.03
C LEU A 127 -0.70 8.18 14.59
N ASP A 128 -1.54 7.68 13.70
CA ASP A 128 -2.80 7.03 14.06
C ASP A 128 -2.52 5.62 14.58
N ILE A 129 -3.25 5.19 15.62
CA ILE A 129 -3.13 3.84 16.19
C ILE A 129 -3.32 2.74 15.14
N ARG A 130 -4.11 2.99 14.08
CA ARG A 130 -4.29 2.06 12.96
C ARG A 130 -3.00 1.88 12.15
N TYR A 131 -2.23 2.95 11.95
CA TYR A 131 -0.95 2.89 11.24
C TYR A 131 0.08 2.13 12.08
N TRP A 132 0.10 2.40 13.39
CA TRP A 132 0.94 1.63 14.31
C TRP A 132 0.63 0.13 14.29
N ARG A 133 -0.66 -0.24 14.38
CA ARG A 133 -1.09 -1.65 14.29
C ARG A 133 -0.72 -2.29 12.94
N GLN A 134 -0.79 -1.52 11.85
CA GLN A 134 -0.37 -1.99 10.53
C GLN A 134 1.15 -2.27 10.51
N LEU A 135 1.98 -1.38 11.06
CA LEU A 135 3.43 -1.61 11.18
C LEU A 135 3.76 -2.83 12.03
N VAL A 136 3.05 -3.05 13.15
CA VAL A 136 3.18 -4.27 13.97
C VAL A 136 2.83 -5.53 13.16
N GLY A 137 1.74 -5.49 12.40
CA GLY A 137 1.37 -6.58 11.49
C GLY A 137 2.43 -6.85 10.43
N TYR A 138 2.98 -5.80 9.82
CA TYR A 138 4.08 -5.92 8.87
C TYR A 138 5.36 -6.49 9.49
N CYS A 139 5.69 -6.16 10.73
CA CYS A 139 6.83 -6.77 11.42
C CYS A 139 6.63 -8.28 11.63
N ALA A 140 5.42 -8.70 12.03
CA ALA A 140 5.11 -10.13 12.16
C ALA A 140 5.18 -10.86 10.81
N LEU A 141 4.67 -10.24 9.74
CA LEU A 141 4.78 -10.79 8.39
C LEU A 141 6.24 -10.84 7.90
N ALA A 142 7.04 -9.81 8.18
CA ALA A 142 8.46 -9.76 7.86
C ALA A 142 9.27 -10.85 8.56
N ASP A 143 9.01 -11.10 9.85
CA ASP A 143 9.65 -12.19 10.59
C ASP A 143 9.32 -13.55 9.97
N LEU A 144 8.04 -13.79 9.65
CA LEU A 144 7.61 -15.03 9.02
C LEU A 144 8.20 -15.20 7.61
N ALA A 145 8.22 -14.12 6.82
CA ALA A 145 8.86 -14.12 5.51
C ALA A 145 10.37 -14.42 5.61
N LYS A 146 11.03 -13.90 6.65
CA LYS A 146 12.45 -14.14 6.89
C LYS A 146 12.77 -15.59 7.26
N GLU A 147 11.85 -16.29 7.93
CA GLU A 147 11.97 -17.73 8.23
C GLU A 147 12.02 -18.57 6.94
N GLU A 148 11.43 -18.09 5.84
CA GLU A 148 11.28 -18.82 4.58
C GLU A 148 12.16 -18.28 3.44
N MET A 149 12.54 -17.01 3.49
CA MET A 149 13.22 -16.30 2.41
C MET A 149 14.48 -15.59 2.89
N ASP A 150 15.65 -16.15 2.55
CA ASP A 150 16.95 -15.61 2.96
C ASP A 150 17.22 -14.17 2.49
N TYR A 151 16.65 -13.76 1.36
CA TYR A 151 16.85 -12.42 0.81
C TYR A 151 16.01 -11.34 1.51
N PHE A 152 14.97 -11.71 2.27
CA PHE A 152 14.16 -10.76 3.03
C PHE A 152 15.03 -10.16 4.15
N PRO A 153 15.03 -8.84 4.38
CA PRO A 153 15.85 -8.23 5.43
C PRO A 153 15.24 -8.47 6.81
N ARG A 154 16.09 -8.53 7.83
CA ARG A 154 15.63 -8.37 9.21
C ARG A 154 15.32 -6.90 9.42
N ILE A 155 14.06 -6.57 9.70
CA ILE A 155 13.64 -5.18 9.89
C ILE A 155 14.25 -4.63 11.18
N LYS A 156 14.89 -3.47 11.10
CA LYS A 156 15.45 -2.75 12.26
C LYS A 156 14.73 -1.44 12.54
N GLN A 157 14.12 -0.84 11.53
CA GLN A 157 13.31 0.36 11.69
C GLN A 157 11.97 0.20 10.98
N VAL A 158 10.96 0.85 11.51
CA VAL A 158 9.66 1.00 10.86
C VAL A 158 9.33 2.48 10.72
N GLY A 159 8.54 2.82 9.71
CA GLY A 159 8.20 4.20 9.46
C GLY A 159 6.91 4.41 8.68
N VAL A 160 6.44 5.65 8.75
CA VAL A 160 5.32 6.15 7.95
C VAL A 160 5.82 7.35 7.15
N TYR A 161 5.68 7.30 5.83
CA TYR A 161 5.87 8.47 4.98
C TYR A 161 4.55 9.19 4.76
N TYR A 162 4.45 10.40 5.31
CA TYR A 162 3.28 11.26 5.16
C TYR A 162 3.39 12.09 3.87
N SER A 163 2.90 11.55 2.76
CA SER A 163 3.11 12.12 1.41
C SER A 163 2.63 13.56 1.25
N ARG A 164 1.49 13.93 1.86
CA ARG A 164 0.96 15.32 1.84
C ARG A 164 1.82 16.32 2.62
N HIS A 165 2.69 15.84 3.48
CA HIS A 165 3.49 16.66 4.38
C HIS A 165 4.98 16.61 4.05
N GLY A 166 5.42 15.72 3.13
CA GLY A 166 6.84 15.53 2.84
C GLY A 166 7.65 15.08 4.06
N ARG A 167 7.03 14.33 4.98
CA ARG A 167 7.66 13.92 6.25
C ARG A 167 7.75 12.42 6.36
N LEU A 168 8.97 11.91 6.49
CA LEU A 168 9.23 10.55 6.90
C LEU A 168 9.36 10.52 8.43
N TRP A 169 8.53 9.72 9.08
CA TRP A 169 8.68 9.40 10.50
C TRP A 169 9.18 7.96 10.61
N THR A 170 10.23 7.73 11.40
CA THR A 170 10.74 6.39 11.70
C THR A 170 10.93 6.18 13.19
N THR A 171 10.92 4.92 13.61
CA THR A 171 11.31 4.48 14.95
C THR A 171 12.00 3.13 14.87
N ASP A 172 12.78 2.81 15.90
CA ASP A 172 13.39 1.50 16.05
C ASP A 172 12.32 0.40 16.18
N ALA A 173 12.49 -0.70 15.45
CA ALA A 173 11.56 -1.82 15.45
C ALA A 173 11.60 -2.62 16.76
N SER A 174 12.61 -2.44 17.61
CA SER A 174 12.66 -2.96 18.99
C SER A 174 11.43 -2.56 19.81
N GLN A 175 10.85 -1.39 19.55
CA GLN A 175 9.59 -0.95 20.19
C GLN A 175 8.44 -1.95 19.97
N ILE A 176 8.53 -2.76 18.91
CA ILE A 176 7.59 -3.83 18.58
C ILE A 176 8.17 -5.17 19.03
N TYR A 177 9.40 -5.50 18.60
CA TYR A 177 10.00 -6.82 18.80
C TYR A 177 10.30 -7.17 20.27
N GLU A 178 10.70 -6.18 21.08
CA GLU A 178 11.04 -6.38 22.49
C GLU A 178 9.81 -6.31 23.41
N ASN A 179 8.63 -6.02 22.85
CA ASN A 179 7.40 -6.09 23.62
C ASN A 179 7.17 -7.54 24.07
N SER A 180 6.92 -7.74 25.38
CA SER A 180 6.73 -9.08 25.95
C SER A 180 5.55 -9.85 25.34
N GLY A 181 4.58 -9.15 24.75
CA GLY A 181 3.46 -9.75 24.03
C GLY A 181 3.76 -10.16 22.59
N TYR A 182 4.88 -9.72 22.00
CA TYR A 182 5.16 -9.87 20.57
C TYR A 182 5.21 -11.32 20.12
N GLU A 183 5.94 -12.20 20.82
CA GLU A 183 6.03 -13.61 20.44
C GLU A 183 4.68 -14.34 20.54
N ASN A 184 3.86 -13.98 21.53
CA ASN A 184 2.50 -14.52 21.64
C ASN A 184 1.61 -13.99 20.51
N PHE A 185 1.73 -12.70 20.18
CA PHE A 185 1.04 -12.10 19.05
C PHE A 185 1.43 -12.77 17.74
N LYS A 186 2.73 -12.94 17.43
CA LYS A 186 3.22 -13.60 16.21
C LYS A 186 2.69 -15.03 16.09
N LYS A 187 2.71 -15.81 17.18
CA LYS A 187 2.14 -17.18 17.21
C LYS A 187 0.64 -17.20 16.95
N TRP A 188 -0.11 -16.26 17.54
CA TRP A 188 -1.54 -16.10 17.27
C TRP A 188 -1.77 -15.68 15.81
N PHE A 189 -1.02 -14.71 15.32
CA PHE A 189 -1.12 -14.13 13.98
C PHE A 189 -0.88 -15.18 12.89
N LYS A 190 0.11 -16.07 13.07
CA LYS A 190 0.40 -17.21 12.18
C LYS A 190 -0.75 -18.23 12.12
N LYS A 191 -1.53 -18.35 13.21
CA LYS A 191 -2.62 -19.34 13.35
C LYS A 191 -4.01 -18.76 13.12
N ALA A 192 -4.15 -17.44 13.09
CA ALA A 192 -5.43 -16.77 12.99
C ALA A 192 -6.15 -17.24 11.69
N PRO A 193 -7.30 -17.93 11.80
CA PRO A 193 -8.04 -18.39 10.63
C PRO A 193 -8.44 -17.20 9.76
N LYS A 194 -8.31 -17.34 8.43
CA LYS A 194 -8.79 -16.35 7.45
C LYS A 194 -10.26 -15.94 7.71
N GLU A 195 -11.06 -16.86 8.25
CA GLU A 195 -12.47 -16.64 8.57
C GLU A 195 -12.74 -15.78 9.82
N ILE A 196 -11.82 -15.73 10.80
CA ILE A 196 -11.98 -14.86 11.98
C ILE A 196 -11.95 -13.40 11.56
N TRP A 197 -11.03 -13.04 10.66
CA TRP A 197 -10.89 -11.68 10.14
C TRP A 197 -12.12 -11.20 9.36
N LYS A 198 -12.82 -12.13 8.70
CA LYS A 198 -14.05 -11.84 7.97
C LYS A 198 -15.23 -11.63 8.93
N ARG A 199 -15.41 -12.54 9.89
CA ARG A 199 -16.51 -12.50 10.86
C ARG A 199 -16.42 -11.32 11.82
N GLU A 200 -15.25 -11.04 12.39
CA GLU A 200 -15.07 -9.90 13.31
C GLU A 200 -15.25 -8.55 12.59
N ARG A 201 -14.82 -8.45 11.32
CA ARG A 201 -15.03 -7.25 10.52
C ARG A 201 -16.51 -7.02 10.22
N GLU A 202 -17.26 -8.07 9.90
CA GLU A 202 -18.71 -8.02 9.69
C GLU A 202 -19.46 -7.65 10.98
N GLU A 203 -19.10 -8.25 12.12
CA GLU A 203 -19.69 -7.94 13.43
C GLU A 203 -19.42 -6.48 13.86
N ILE A 204 -18.18 -5.98 13.69
CA ILE A 204 -17.84 -4.58 14.00
C ILE A 204 -18.56 -3.61 13.06
N LEU A 205 -18.65 -3.92 11.77
CA LEU A 205 -19.39 -3.11 10.81
C LEU A 205 -20.88 -3.06 11.16
N GLN A 206 -21.47 -4.20 11.55
CA GLN A 206 -22.86 -4.26 11.99
C GLN A 206 -23.09 -3.43 13.25
N GLN A 207 -22.22 -3.54 14.26
CA GLN A 207 -22.30 -2.72 15.47
C GLN A 207 -22.16 -1.22 15.20
N LEU A 208 -21.37 -0.82 14.20
CA LEU A 208 -21.23 0.59 13.79
C LEU A 208 -22.44 1.08 12.99
N ILE A 209 -23.10 0.22 12.20
CA ILE A 209 -24.34 0.50 11.50
C ILE A 209 -25.50 0.65 12.49
N ASP A 210 -25.62 -0.26 13.45
CA ASP A 210 -26.66 -0.24 14.48
C ASP A 210 -26.55 1.00 15.38
N ARG A 211 -25.32 1.45 15.68
CA ARG A 211 -25.07 2.70 16.41
C ARG A 211 -25.43 3.96 15.61
N ARG A 212 -25.53 3.88 14.29
CA ARG A 212 -25.90 5.02 13.41
C ARG A 212 -27.40 5.12 13.14
N ASN A 213 -28.18 4.06 13.37
CA ASN A 213 -29.64 4.05 13.25
C ASN A 213 -30.31 3.62 14.57
N PRO A 214 -30.38 4.51 15.58
CA PRO A 214 -30.89 4.15 16.91
C PRO A 214 -32.43 4.09 17.01
N GLY A 215 -33.15 3.90 15.91
CA GLY A 215 -34.59 3.77 15.96
C GLY A 215 -35.05 2.92 14.80
N HIS A 216 -35.61 1.74 15.11
CA HIS A 216 -36.76 1.06 14.53
C HIS A 216 -36.92 -0.23 15.36
N SER A 217 -37.35 -0.04 16.62
CA SER A 217 -38.05 -1.05 17.42
C SER A 217 -39.54 -0.81 17.27
#